data_AF-E5AW89-F1
#
_entry.id   AF-E5AW89-F1
#
_cell.length_a   1.000
_cell.length_b   1.000
_cell.length_c   1.000
_cell.angle_alpha   90.00
_cell.angle_beta   90.00
_cell.angle_gamma   90.00
#
_symmetry.space_group_name_H-M   'P 1'
#
loop_
_entity.id
_entity.type
_entity.pdbx_description
1 polymer ?
#
loop_
_entity_poly.entity_id
_entity_poly.type
_entity_poly.pdbx_seq_one_letter_code
_entity_poly.pdbx_strand_id
1 'polypeptide(L)' 'MGPKTLVSEGDLFRQPLREQINLKHPLVRLADLIDWDRLSTAMSASFVSQRG' A
#
# COMPACT_ATOMS: atom_id res chain seq x y z
N MET A 1 9.99 -36.59 -1.25
CA MET A 1 9.66 -35.20 -0.84
C MET A 1 10.68 -34.29 -1.48
N GLY A 2 10.37 -33.69 -2.63
CA GLY A 2 11.30 -32.80 -3.35
C GLY A 2 11.47 -31.46 -2.61
N PRO A 3 12.58 -30.73 -2.84
CA PRO A 3 12.83 -29.45 -2.17
C PRO A 3 11.71 -28.46 -2.51
N LYS A 4 11.04 -27.93 -1.48
CA LYS A 4 10.10 -26.81 -1.63
C LYS A 4 10.93 -25.59 -2.08
N THR A 5 10.62 -25.05 -3.26
CA THR A 5 11.14 -23.75 -3.70
C THR A 5 10.78 -22.70 -2.65
N LEU A 6 11.80 -22.09 -2.05
CA LEU A 6 11.62 -20.94 -1.17
C LEU A 6 11.12 -19.78 -2.03
N VAL A 7 9.85 -19.42 -1.87
CA VAL A 7 9.29 -18.22 -2.48
C VAL A 7 10.07 -17.04 -1.89
N SER A 8 10.73 -16.27 -2.74
CA SER A 8 11.41 -15.04 -2.32
C SER A 8 10.36 -14.07 -1.79
N GLU A 9 10.46 -13.69 -0.52
CA GLU A 9 9.62 -12.71 0.20
C GLU A 9 9.55 -11.33 -0.50
N GLY A 10 10.37 -11.07 -1.51
CA GLY A 10 10.59 -9.75 -2.10
C GLY A 10 9.54 -9.23 -3.08
N ASP A 11 8.43 -9.94 -3.33
CA ASP A 11 7.49 -9.56 -4.41
C ASP A 11 6.01 -9.60 -3.97
N LEU A 12 5.73 -9.20 -2.73
CA LEU A 12 4.38 -9.21 -2.13
C LEU A 12 3.38 -8.30 -2.88
N PHE A 13 3.87 -7.36 -3.68
CA PHE A 13 3.05 -6.36 -4.39
C PHE A 13 3.40 -6.27 -5.89
N ARG A 14 3.60 -7.42 -6.52
CA ARG A 14 3.90 -7.51 -7.97
C ARG A 14 2.81 -6.88 -8.85
N GLN A 15 1.57 -6.87 -8.37
CA GLN A 15 0.43 -6.25 -9.03
C GLN A 15 -0.03 -5.03 -8.22
N PRO A 16 -0.57 -3.99 -8.87
CA PRO A 16 -1.17 -2.85 -8.19
C PRO A 16 -2.13 -3.28 -7.07
N LEU A 17 -2.08 -2.64 -5.91
CA LEU A 17 -2.88 -3.01 -4.74
C LEU A 17 -4.38 -3.18 -5.06
N ARG A 18 -4.91 -2.33 -5.94
CA ARG A 18 -6.31 -2.39 -6.42
C ARG A 18 -6.70 -3.71 -7.10
N GLU A 19 -5.73 -4.43 -7.67
CA GLU A 19 -5.93 -5.75 -8.29
C GLU A 19 -5.83 -6.88 -7.25
N GLN A 20 -5.21 -6.61 -6.10
CA GLN A 20 -5.00 -7.58 -5.03
C GLN A 20 -6.08 -7.55 -3.94
N ILE A 21 -6.90 -6.48 -3.87
CA ILE A 21 -7.93 -6.31 -2.84
C ILE A 21 -9.34 -6.22 -3.43
N ASN A 22 -10.35 -6.59 -2.64
CA ASN A 22 -11.75 -6.45 -3.04
C ASN A 22 -12.24 -5.01 -2.87
N LEU A 23 -12.26 -4.23 -3.96
CA LEU A 23 -12.76 -2.84 -3.96
C LEU A 23 -14.25 -2.70 -3.58
N LYS A 24 -15.03 -3.79 -3.62
CA LYS A 24 -16.44 -3.77 -3.17
C LYS A 24 -16.57 -3.95 -1.66
N HIS A 25 -15.50 -4.31 -0.97
CA HIS A 25 -15.54 -4.57 0.47
C HIS A 25 -15.87 -3.27 1.24
N PRO A 26 -16.79 -3.30 2.22
CA PRO A 26 -17.22 -2.10 2.94
C PRO A 26 -16.08 -1.29 3.57
N LEU A 27 -15.06 -1.97 4.13
CA LEU A 27 -13.89 -1.30 4.69
C LEU A 27 -13.03 -0.59 3.63
N VAL A 28 -12.91 -1.16 2.42
CA VAL A 28 -12.13 -0.54 1.35
C VAL A 28 -12.83 0.72 0.85
N ARG A 29 -14.16 0.73 0.82
CA ARG A 29 -14.96 1.92 0.45
C ARG A 29 -14.82 3.08 1.43
N LEU A 30 -14.40 2.85 2.67
CA LEU A 30 -14.14 3.95 3.61
C LEU A 30 -12.98 4.85 3.14
N ALA A 31 -12.10 4.34 2.26
CA ALA A 31 -11.07 5.14 1.61
C ALA A 31 -11.64 6.35 0.84
N ASP A 32 -12.87 6.24 0.32
CA ASP A 32 -13.52 7.33 -0.42
C ASP A 32 -13.94 8.50 0.48
N LEU A 33 -13.99 8.27 1.80
CA LEU A 33 -14.32 9.31 2.79
C LEU A 33 -13.07 10.07 3.27
N ILE A 34 -11.88 9.61 2.91
CA ILE A 34 -10.62 10.24 3.34
C ILE A 34 -10.37 11.47 2.45
N ASP A 35 -10.12 12.61 3.10
CA ASP A 35 -9.54 13.77 2.44
C ASP A 35 -8.04 13.51 2.20
N TRP A 36 -7.76 12.92 1.02
CA TRP A 36 -6.41 12.51 0.63
C TRP A 36 -5.46 13.70 0.44
N ASP A 37 -5.95 14.86 0.00
CA ASP A 37 -5.12 16.06 -0.18
C ASP A 37 -4.68 16.63 1.16
N ARG A 38 -5.60 16.70 2.13
CA ARG A 38 -5.27 17.12 3.50
C ARG A 38 -4.32 16.13 4.17
N LEU A 39 -4.57 14.83 4.01
CA LEU A 39 -3.71 13.78 4.58
C LEU A 39 -2.30 13.85 3.98
N SER A 40 -2.20 13.97 2.65
CA SER A 40 -0.93 14.10 1.94
C SER A 40 -0.13 15.29 2.46
N THR A 41 -0.76 16.47 2.53
CA THR A 41 -0.12 17.68 3.06
C THR A 41 0.43 17.50 4.48
N ALA A 42 -0.38 16.91 5.38
CA ALA A 42 0.02 16.67 6.76
C ALA A 42 1.19 15.69 6.88
N MET A 43 1.18 14.62 6.07
CA MET A 43 2.20 13.56 6.14
C MET A 43 3.50 13.96 5.42
N SER A 44 3.42 14.69 4.30
CA SER A 44 4.60 15.12 3.54
C SER A 44 5.56 15.96 4.38
N ALA A 45 5.05 16.76 5.32
CA ALA A 45 5.88 17.52 6.26
C ALA A 45 6.80 16.61 7.11
N SER A 46 6.37 15.38 7.40
CA SER A 46 7.14 14.42 8.20
C SER A 46 8.18 13.63 7.40
N PHE A 47 8.09 13.62 6.07
CA PHE A 47 8.96 12.81 5.20
C PHE A 47 9.97 13.63 4.40
N VAL A 48 10.08 14.94 4.65
CA VAL A 48 11.16 15.75 4.07
C VAL A 48 12.49 15.30 4.71
N SER A 49 13.36 14.69 3.90
CA SER A 49 14.74 14.43 4.32
C SER A 49 15.44 15.76 4.60
N GLN A 50 15.91 15.96 5.82
CA GLN A 50 16.74 17.11 6.19
C GLN A 50 18.20 16.96 5.72
N ARG A 51 18.56 15.80 5.16
CA ARG A 51 19.88 15.57 4.55
C ARG A 51 19.70 15.79 3.05
N GLY A 52 20.21 16.93 2.58
CA GLY A 52 20.52 17.15 1.17
C GLY A 52 21.79 16.42 0.77
#